data_AF-A0A395HKR1-F1
#
_entry.id   AF-A0A395HKR1-F1
#
_cell.length_a   1.000
_cell.length_b   1.000
_cell.length_c   1.000
_cell.angle_alpha   90.00
_cell.angle_beta   90.00
_cell.angle_gamma   90.00
#
_symmetry.space_group_name_H-M   'P 1'
#
loop_
_entity.id
_entity.type
_entity.pdbx_description
1 polymer ?
#
loop_
_entity_poly.entity_id
_entity_poly.type
_entity_poly.pdbx_seq_one_letter_code
_entity_poly.pdbx_strand_id
1 'polypeptide(L)' 'SEAKKAKRAFRCQFCPKEFLRNEHLQRHERLHTKEKPFRCTACSERFTRR' A
#
# COMPACT_ATOMS: atom_id res chain seq x y z
N SER A 1 17.26 -22.71 -9.88
CA SER A 1 17.93 -21.77 -8.98
C SER A 1 17.11 -20.50 -8.93
N GLU A 2 16.42 -20.22 -7.84
CA GLU A 2 15.99 -18.85 -7.52
C GLU A 2 15.92 -18.79 -6.00
N ALA A 3 17.10 -18.70 -5.39
CA ALA A 3 17.24 -18.24 -4.03
C ALA A 3 16.59 -16.85 -4.00
N LYS A 4 15.32 -16.78 -3.59
CA LYS A 4 14.66 -15.52 -3.21
C LYS A 4 15.42 -15.01 -1.99
N LYS A 5 16.53 -14.33 -2.28
CA LYS A 5 17.33 -13.52 -1.38
C LYS A 5 16.33 -12.82 -0.49
N ALA A 6 16.41 -13.08 0.82
CA ALA A 6 15.54 -12.50 1.83
C ALA A 6 15.74 -10.98 1.84
N LYS A 7 15.15 -10.30 0.84
CA LYS A 7 14.95 -8.87 0.85
C LYS A 7 13.93 -8.66 1.94
N ARG A 8 14.38 -8.07 3.05
CA ARG A 8 13.58 -7.68 4.22
C ARG A 8 12.18 -7.26 3.74
N ALA A 9 11.18 -8.11 3.98
CA ALA A 9 9.85 -7.90 3.46
C ALA A 9 9.13 -6.83 4.30
N PHE A 10 8.32 -6.02 3.65
CA PHE A 10 7.48 -5.02 4.32
C PHE A 10 6.16 -5.68 4.68
N ARG A 11 5.95 -5.94 5.97
CA ARG A 11 4.75 -6.58 6.50
C ARG A 11 3.65 -5.57 6.76
N CYS A 12 2.42 -5.93 6.37
CA CYS A 12 1.23 -5.14 6.69
C CYS A 12 0.89 -5.22 8.18
N GLN A 13 0.56 -4.06 8.78
CA GLN A 13 0.16 -4.00 10.19
C GLN A 13 -1.26 -4.52 10.44
N PHE A 14 -2.11 -4.59 9.41
CA PHE A 14 -3.52 -4.98 9.53
C PHE A 14 -3.81 -6.43 9.11
N CYS A 15 -2.87 -7.10 8.43
CA CYS A 15 -3.06 -8.46 7.93
C CYS A 15 -1.71 -9.17 7.70
N PRO A 16 -1.67 -10.50 7.55
CA PRO A 16 -0.42 -11.25 7.42
C PRO A 16 0.26 -11.10 6.04
N LYS A 17 -0.19 -10.18 5.17
CA LYS A 17 0.42 -9.98 3.85
C LYS A 17 1.76 -9.26 3.96
N GLU A 18 2.70 -9.70 3.14
CA GLU A 18 4.03 -9.14 3.03
C GLU A 18 4.32 -8.69 1.59
N PHE A 19 5.05 -7.60 1.46
CA PHE A 19 5.38 -6.99 0.18
C PHE A 19 6.90 -6.83 0.04
N LEU A 20 7.40 -7.07 -1.17
CA LEU A 20 8.83 -6.89 -1.48
C LEU A 20 9.26 -5.41 -1.57
N ARG A 21 8.29 -4.49 -1.66
CA ARG A 21 8.51 -3.05 -1.80
C ARG A 21 7.59 -2.26 -0.88
N ASN A 22 8.12 -1.21 -0.26
CA ASN A 22 7.38 -0.36 0.66
C ASN A 22 6.20 0.36 -0.04
N GLU A 23 6.39 0.83 -1.28
CA GLU A 23 5.35 1.48 -2.09
C GLU A 23 4.07 0.62 -2.24
N HIS A 24 4.26 -0.70 -2.37
CA HIS A 24 3.16 -1.65 -2.49
C HIS A 24 2.47 -1.88 -1.14
N LEU A 25 3.25 -1.93 -0.05
CA LEU A 25 2.71 -2.00 1.29
C LEU A 25 1.87 -0.76 1.60
N GLN A 26 2.40 0.45 1.41
CA GLN A 26 1.68 1.69 1.70
C GLN A 26 0.36 1.79 0.92
N ARG A 27 0.37 1.41 -0.37
CA ARG A 27 -0.87 1.35 -1.17
C ARG A 27 -1.86 0.33 -0.62
N HIS A 28 -1.36 -0.82 -0.16
CA HIS A 28 -2.19 -1.85 0.44
C HIS A 28 -2.80 -1.41 1.78
N GLU A 29 -2.05 -0.73 2.64
CA GLU A 29 -2.52 -0.26 3.95
C GLU A 29 -3.66 0.76 3.83
N ARG A 30 -3.67 1.58 2.78
CA ARG A 30 -4.79 2.49 2.47
C ARG A 30 -6.13 1.78 2.26
N LEU A 31 -6.11 0.49 1.88
CA LEU A 31 -7.34 -0.30 1.76
C LEU A 31 -7.95 -0.65 3.12
N HIS A 32 -7.11 -0.78 4.15
CA HIS A 32 -7.57 -1.05 5.53
C HIS A 32 -8.05 0.22 6.20
N THR A 33 -7.29 1.32 6.09
CA THR A 33 -7.64 2.61 6.70
C THR A 33 -8.76 3.34 5.97
N LYS A 34 -9.09 2.93 4.74
CA LYS A 34 -9.99 3.64 3.82
C LYS A 34 -9.55 5.11 3.61
N GLU A 35 -8.29 5.42 3.87
CA GLU A 35 -7.76 6.76 3.76
C GLU A 35 -7.69 7.17 2.29
N LYS A 36 -8.32 8.29 1.98
CA LYS A 36 -8.35 8.88 0.64
C LYS A 36 -7.60 10.23 0.67
N PRO A 37 -6.25 10.21 0.59
CA PRO A 37 -5.45 11.42 0.71
C PRO A 37 -5.56 12.32 -0.52
N PHE A 38 -5.86 11.76 -1.69
CA PHE A 38 -5.99 12.54 -2.91
C PHE A 38 -7.41 13.10 -3.03
N ARG A 39 -7.55 14.43 -3.04
CA ARG A 39 -8.81 15.11 -3.32
C ARG A 39 -8.75 15.69 -4.73
N CYS A 40 -9.74 15.38 -5.57
CA CYS A 40 -9.94 16.10 -6.81
C CYS A 40 -10.48 17.49 -6.50
N THR A 41 -9.82 18.53 -7.01
CA THR A 41 -10.24 19.92 -6.82
C THR A 41 -11.45 20.29 -7.66
N ALA A 42 -11.74 19.56 -8.75
CA ALA A 42 -12.86 19.82 -9.64
C ALA A 42 -14.19 19.20 -9.15
N CYS A 43 -14.16 17.95 -8.66
CA CYS A 43 -15.37 17.24 -8.21
C CYS A 43 -15.42 16.96 -6.70
N SER A 44 -14.45 17.43 -5.92
CA SER A 44 -14.33 17.22 -4.47
C SER A 44 -14.23 15.75 -4.00
N GLU A 45 -14.22 14.80 -4.94
CA GLU A 45 -14.09 13.39 -4.64
C GLU A 45 -12.70 13.03 -4.13
N ARG A 46 -12.66 12.04 -3.23
CA ARG A 46 -11.41 11.57 -2.62
C ARG A 46 -11.05 10.17 -3.13
N PHE A 47 -9.78 9.98 -3.47
CA PHE A 47 -9.21 8.75 -4.03
C PHE A 47 -8.06 8.24 -3.17
N THR A 48 -7.87 6.92 -3.19
CA THR A 48 -6.78 6.22 -2.47
C THR A 48 -5.48 6.17 -3.28
N ARG A 49 -5.58 6.36 -4.60
CA ARG A 49 -4.49 6.38 -5.57
C ARG A 49 -4.52 7.68 -6.37
N ARG A 50 -3.33 8.15 -6.75
CA ARG A 50 -3.16 9.19 -7.75
C ARG A 50 -3.58 8.66 -9.13
#